data_AF-A0A9D9GI23-F1
#
_entry.id   AF-A0A9D9GI23-F1
#
_cell.length_a   1.000
_cell.length_b   1.000
_cell.length_c   1.000
_cell.angle_alpha   90.00
_cell.angle_beta   90.00
_cell.angle_gamma   90.00
#
_symmetry.space_group_name_H-M   'P 1'
#
loop_
_entity.id
_entity.type
_entity.pdbx_description
1 polymer ?
#
loop_
_entity_poly.entity_id
_entity_poly.type
_entity_poly.pdbx_seq_one_letter_code
_entity_poly.pdbx_strand_id
1 'polypeptide(L)'
;MDTHVHFILYGSMPECKEFIKRYKQLTGRYIFEKYHISGHLAEVDTTIVPVNTEEHLMEEMAYADRNSIAAGYKCLPTEYPWGSARYMFRDKISSEMGTYSSPDQLTDRELREILCSRVTIPRNWRIDLNGMIDPRCFTNVQKAESIFKSPNRYLYFLSKKVEGSVEVRHSQGTKSLIPDKEMRRIVEHLAVEMFGIENKTLLDVKSRILLAKKLRYEYASTPKQISRLLQLEIDIVKGFV
;
A
#
# COMPACT_ATOMS: atom_id res chain seq x y z
N MET A 1 -1.93 5.11 -10.72
CA MET A 1 -1.43 4.31 -11.85
C MET A 1 -2.61 3.75 -12.59
N ASP A 2 -2.39 3.22 -13.79
CA ASP A 2 -3.47 2.69 -14.62
C ASP A 2 -4.02 1.34 -14.12
N THR A 3 -3.27 0.58 -13.32
CA THR A 3 -3.62 -0.81 -12.95
C THR A 3 -4.04 -1.02 -11.50
N HIS A 4 -3.56 -0.20 -10.55
CA HIS A 4 -3.88 -0.33 -9.13
C HIS A 4 -3.70 1.00 -8.38
N VAL A 5 -4.12 1.01 -7.10
CA VAL A 5 -4.02 2.17 -6.19
C VAL A 5 -3.43 1.76 -4.85
N HIS A 6 -2.66 2.65 -4.24
CA HIS A 6 -2.09 2.48 -2.90
C HIS A 6 -2.70 3.52 -1.96
N PHE A 7 -3.07 3.09 -0.76
CA PHE A 7 -3.58 3.97 0.28
C PHE A 7 -2.78 3.81 1.57
N ILE A 8 -2.44 4.94 2.20
CA ILE A 8 -1.94 4.98 3.58
C ILE A 8 -3.09 5.45 4.45
N LEU A 9 -3.64 4.53 5.25
CA LEU A 9 -4.81 4.76 6.10
C LEU A 9 -4.41 4.79 7.57
N TYR A 10 -5.05 5.66 8.35
CA TYR A 10 -4.90 5.73 9.80
C TYR A 10 -6.23 5.42 10.48
N GLY A 11 -6.25 4.34 11.26
CA GLY A 11 -7.43 3.87 11.97
C GLY A 11 -7.28 2.42 12.42
N SER A 12 -8.33 1.88 13.00
CA SER A 12 -8.40 0.46 13.32
C SER A 12 -8.54 -0.39 12.05
N MET A 13 -8.11 -1.66 12.13
CA MET A 13 -8.23 -2.59 10.99
C MET A 13 -9.67 -2.72 10.44
N PRO A 14 -10.74 -2.78 11.27
CA PRO A 14 -12.12 -2.77 10.77
C PRO A 14 -12.48 -1.49 9.99
N GLU A 15 -12.07 -0.31 10.47
CA GLU A 15 -12.33 0.96 9.79
C GLU A 15 -11.62 1.02 8.43
N CYS A 16 -10.36 0.59 8.37
CA CYS A 16 -9.60 0.53 7.12
C CYS A 16 -10.23 -0.44 6.10
N LYS A 17 -10.72 -1.60 6.56
CA LYS A 17 -11.43 -2.56 5.70
C LYS A 17 -12.75 -2.00 5.18
N GLU A 18 -13.51 -1.32 6.03
CA GLU A 18 -14.77 -0.69 5.63
C GLU A 18 -14.52 0.44 4.64
N PHE A 19 -13.47 1.25 4.83
CA PHE A 19 -13.05 2.26 3.86
C PHE A 19 -12.80 1.64 2.48
N ILE A 20 -11.98 0.58 2.40
CA ILE A 20 -11.66 -0.09 1.13
C ILE A 20 -12.91 -0.64 0.46
N LYS A 21 -13.79 -1.29 1.23
CA LYS A 21 -15.06 -1.82 0.72
C LYS A 21 -15.93 -0.71 0.15
N ARG A 22 -16.10 0.40 0.86
CA ARG A 22 -16.88 1.57 0.41
C ARG A 22 -16.25 2.24 -0.79
N TYR A 23 -14.94 2.39 -0.80
CA TYR A 23 -14.18 2.97 -1.91
C TYR A 23 -14.46 2.19 -3.21
N LYS A 24 -14.35 0.86 -3.18
CA LYS A 24 -14.64 0.00 -4.34
C LYS A 24 -16.09 0.11 -4.80
N GLN A 25 -17.03 0.07 -3.86
CA GLN A 25 -18.46 0.15 -4.16
C GLN A 25 -18.85 1.49 -4.80
N LEU A 26 -18.43 2.61 -4.19
CA LEU A 26 -18.79 3.95 -4.64
C LEU A 26 -18.08 4.30 -5.94
N THR A 27 -16.79 3.98 -6.08
CA THR A 27 -16.04 4.18 -7.32
C THR A 27 -16.58 3.34 -8.46
N GLY A 28 -16.91 2.06 -8.19
CA GLY A 28 -17.51 1.16 -9.19
C GLY A 28 -18.86 1.67 -9.69
N ARG A 29 -19.70 2.14 -8.76
CA ARG A 29 -20.97 2.80 -9.11
C ARG A 29 -20.73 4.03 -9.98
N TYR A 30 -19.84 4.92 -9.56
CA TYR A 30 -19.54 6.15 -10.30
C TYR A 30 -19.06 5.85 -11.73
N ILE A 31 -18.16 4.88 -11.91
CA ILE A 31 -17.66 4.47 -13.23
C ILE A 31 -18.78 3.92 -14.11
N PHE A 32 -19.66 3.09 -13.54
CA PHE A 32 -20.79 2.53 -14.27
C PHE A 32 -21.79 3.61 -14.70
N GLU A 33 -22.18 4.50 -13.79
CA GLU A 33 -23.18 5.54 -14.06
C GLU A 33 -22.67 6.57 -15.09
N LYS A 34 -21.38 6.93 -15.04
CA LYS A 34 -20.80 7.97 -15.91
C LYS A 34 -20.29 7.45 -17.25
N TYR A 35 -19.73 6.24 -17.28
CA TYR A 35 -19.04 5.70 -18.45
C TYR A 35 -19.67 4.40 -18.99
N HIS A 36 -20.69 3.84 -18.32
CA HIS A 36 -21.31 2.57 -18.68
C HIS A 36 -20.33 1.38 -18.75
N ILE A 37 -19.21 1.48 -18.02
CA ILE A 37 -18.22 0.42 -17.92
C ILE A 37 -18.60 -0.46 -16.75
N SER A 38 -18.97 -1.70 -17.05
CA SER A 38 -19.20 -2.75 -16.05
C SER A 38 -17.90 -3.48 -15.74
N GLY A 39 -17.62 -3.65 -14.47
CA GLY A 39 -16.50 -4.44 -13.95
C GLY A 39 -16.58 -4.40 -12.44
N HIS A 40 -16.37 -5.54 -11.77
CA HIS A 40 -16.48 -5.58 -10.33
C HIS A 40 -15.18 -5.09 -9.71
N LEU A 41 -15.04 -3.76 -9.51
CA LEU A 41 -14.03 -3.22 -8.58
C LEU A 41 -14.11 -3.88 -7.19
N ALA A 42 -15.28 -4.43 -6.85
CA ALA A 42 -15.48 -5.29 -5.68
C ALA A 42 -14.57 -6.54 -5.69
N GLU A 43 -14.34 -7.15 -6.85
CA GLU A 43 -13.55 -8.38 -7.07
C GLU A 43 -12.05 -8.13 -7.20
N VAL A 44 -11.61 -6.87 -7.39
CA VAL A 44 -10.18 -6.54 -7.42
C VAL A 44 -9.54 -6.96 -6.10
N ASP A 45 -8.44 -7.71 -6.13
CA ASP A 45 -7.77 -8.13 -4.91
C ASP A 45 -7.33 -6.94 -4.04
N THR A 46 -7.28 -7.14 -2.73
CA THR A 46 -6.82 -6.09 -1.82
C THR A 46 -5.93 -6.66 -0.74
N THR A 47 -4.76 -6.04 -0.66
CA THR A 47 -3.75 -6.31 0.36
C THR A 47 -3.76 -5.20 1.38
N ILE A 48 -3.81 -5.57 2.67
CA ILE A 48 -3.71 -4.62 3.78
C ILE A 48 -2.53 -5.05 4.64
N VAL A 49 -1.49 -4.21 4.67
CA VAL A 49 -0.30 -4.43 5.50
C VAL A 49 -0.37 -3.51 6.71
N PRO A 50 -0.36 -4.05 7.95
CA PRO A 50 -0.23 -3.23 9.13
C PRO A 50 1.17 -2.61 9.21
N VAL A 51 1.23 -1.31 9.48
CA VAL A 51 2.46 -0.55 9.62
C VAL A 51 2.63 -0.18 11.09
N ASN A 52 3.68 -0.70 11.71
CA ASN A 52 3.85 -0.64 13.17
C ASN A 52 5.00 0.27 13.63
N THR A 53 5.80 0.82 12.71
CA THR A 53 6.92 1.71 13.04
C THR A 53 6.89 2.97 12.18
N GLU A 54 7.44 4.07 12.72
CA GLU A 54 7.55 5.35 11.99
C GLU A 54 8.39 5.18 10.72
N GLU A 55 9.50 4.45 10.78
CA GLU A 55 10.36 4.20 9.62
C GLU A 55 9.63 3.40 8.54
N HIS A 56 8.92 2.32 8.92
CA HIS A 56 8.12 1.56 7.97
C HIS A 56 7.04 2.45 7.32
N LEU A 57 6.38 3.31 8.10
CA LEU A 57 5.40 4.27 7.57
C LEU A 57 6.01 5.22 6.54
N MET A 58 7.19 5.78 6.83
CA MET A 58 7.90 6.65 5.89
C MET A 58 8.28 5.91 4.60
N GLU A 59 8.72 4.66 4.71
CA GLU A 59 9.05 3.81 3.54
C GLU A 59 7.81 3.54 2.67
N GLU A 60 6.68 3.18 3.26
CA GLU A 60 5.43 2.90 2.53
C GLU A 60 4.86 4.17 1.87
N MET A 61 4.89 5.31 2.57
CA MET A 61 4.48 6.60 2.02
C MET A 61 5.35 6.98 0.81
N ALA A 62 6.68 6.89 0.95
CA ALA A 62 7.60 7.21 -0.13
C ALA A 62 7.53 6.21 -1.29
N TYR A 63 7.19 4.94 -1.03
CA TYR A 63 6.92 3.94 -2.05
C TYR A 63 5.66 4.32 -2.85
N ALA A 64 4.54 4.61 -2.18
CA ALA A 64 3.28 5.00 -2.82
C ALA A 64 3.45 6.26 -3.69
N ASP A 65 4.19 7.25 -3.19
CA ASP A 65 4.44 8.51 -3.91
C ASP A 65 5.36 8.33 -5.13
N ARG A 66 6.39 7.49 -5.04
CA ARG A 66 7.29 7.19 -6.17
C ARG A 66 6.70 6.32 -7.24
N ASN A 67 5.63 5.63 -6.92
CA ASN A 67 5.21 4.51 -7.71
C ASN A 67 4.64 4.93 -9.09
N SER A 68 4.40 6.23 -9.32
CA SER A 68 4.28 6.79 -10.68
C SER A 68 5.54 6.61 -11.53
N ILE A 69 6.74 6.81 -10.97
CA ILE A 69 8.01 6.54 -11.66
C ILE A 69 8.14 5.04 -11.95
N ALA A 70 7.84 4.20 -10.96
CA ALA A 70 7.91 2.74 -11.10
C ALA A 70 6.97 2.22 -12.19
N ALA A 71 5.79 2.84 -12.34
CA ALA A 71 4.83 2.56 -13.41
C ALA A 71 5.24 3.14 -14.79
N GLY A 72 6.40 3.79 -14.91
CA GLY A 72 6.95 4.27 -16.18
C GLY A 72 6.51 5.68 -16.60
N TYR A 73 5.79 6.43 -15.74
CA TYR A 73 5.47 7.82 -16.05
C TYR A 73 6.74 8.69 -16.00
N LYS A 74 6.94 9.51 -17.04
CA LYS A 74 8.10 10.40 -17.18
C LYS A 74 7.85 11.76 -16.52
N CYS A 75 7.51 11.75 -15.24
CA CYS A 75 7.29 12.98 -14.45
C CYS A 75 7.79 12.79 -13.03
N LEU A 76 8.02 13.90 -12.31
CA LEU A 76 8.32 13.83 -10.89
C LEU A 76 7.08 13.37 -10.09
N PRO A 77 7.25 12.76 -8.90
CA PRO A 77 6.12 12.39 -8.04
C PRO A 77 5.20 13.59 -7.73
N THR A 78 5.80 14.76 -7.54
CA THR A 78 5.09 16.03 -7.27
C THR A 78 4.31 16.58 -8.46
N GLU A 79 4.58 16.08 -9.67
CA GLU A 79 3.89 16.45 -10.92
C GLU A 79 2.81 15.43 -11.28
N TYR A 80 2.84 14.24 -10.68
CA TYR A 80 1.84 13.22 -10.93
C TYR A 80 0.47 13.65 -10.35
N PRO A 81 -0.56 13.87 -11.17
CA PRO A 81 -1.80 14.49 -10.72
C PRO A 81 -2.65 13.59 -9.81
N TRP A 82 -2.44 12.27 -9.87
CA TRP A 82 -3.22 11.26 -9.15
C TRP A 82 -2.51 10.74 -7.89
N GLY A 83 -1.46 11.43 -7.41
CA GLY A 83 -0.69 11.06 -6.22
C GLY A 83 -0.72 12.13 -5.13
N SER A 84 -0.37 11.75 -3.89
CA SER A 84 -0.30 12.65 -2.74
C SER A 84 0.96 13.51 -2.70
N ALA A 85 2.06 13.06 -3.31
CA ALA A 85 3.35 13.75 -3.34
C ALA A 85 3.25 15.23 -3.74
N ARG A 86 2.33 15.58 -4.66
CA ARG A 86 2.10 16.97 -5.09
C ARG A 86 1.68 17.92 -3.97
N TYR A 87 1.18 17.40 -2.85
CA TYR A 87 0.73 18.20 -1.71
C TYR A 87 1.77 18.28 -0.58
N MET A 88 2.77 17.40 -0.58
CA MET A 88 3.79 17.32 0.48
C MET A 88 4.76 18.49 0.41
N PHE A 89 5.02 19.12 1.56
CA PHE A 89 5.98 20.20 1.76
C PHE A 89 5.84 21.36 0.77
N ARG A 90 4.60 21.72 0.43
CA ARG A 90 4.28 22.88 -0.43
C ARG A 90 3.91 24.11 0.38
N ASP A 91 4.35 25.26 -0.11
CA ASP A 91 3.87 26.54 0.41
C ASP A 91 2.41 26.77 -0.01
N LYS A 92 1.59 27.21 0.95
CA LYS A 92 0.12 27.35 0.82
C LYS A 92 -0.27 28.28 -0.34
N ILE A 93 0.54 29.30 -0.59
CA ILE A 93 0.33 30.34 -1.61
C ILE A 93 0.36 29.76 -3.04
N SER A 94 1.11 28.67 -3.27
CA SER A 94 1.26 28.05 -4.59
C SER A 94 0.14 27.06 -4.98
N SER A 95 -0.86 26.86 -4.12
CA SER A 95 -1.79 25.73 -4.19
C SER A 95 -3.20 26.08 -4.72
N GLU A 96 -3.43 27.33 -5.14
CA GLU A 96 -4.74 27.87 -5.51
C GLU A 96 -4.99 28.02 -7.02
N MET A 97 -4.43 27.15 -7.87
CA MET A 97 -4.82 27.14 -9.29
C MET A 97 -6.10 26.33 -9.55
N GLY A 98 -7.25 26.99 -9.30
CA GLY A 98 -8.28 27.24 -10.32
C GLY A 98 -9.08 26.11 -10.95
N THR A 99 -9.36 24.98 -10.29
CA THR A 99 -10.18 23.90 -10.89
C THR A 99 -11.26 23.29 -9.99
N TYR A 100 -11.33 23.67 -8.71
CA TYR A 100 -12.32 23.14 -7.79
C TYR A 100 -13.30 24.22 -7.35
N SER A 101 -14.59 23.86 -7.34
CA SER A 101 -15.68 24.67 -6.80
C SER A 101 -16.01 24.23 -5.38
N SER A 102 -16.60 25.14 -4.60
CA SER A 102 -17.19 24.76 -3.33
C SER A 102 -18.52 24.00 -3.58
N PRO A 103 -18.77 22.86 -2.91
CA PRO A 103 -20.07 22.20 -2.90
C PRO A 103 -21.24 23.11 -2.47
N ASP A 104 -20.96 24.22 -1.79
CA ASP A 104 -21.98 25.22 -1.42
C ASP A 104 -22.55 25.98 -2.63
N GLN A 105 -21.83 25.97 -3.75
CA GLN A 105 -22.29 26.60 -5.00
C GLN A 105 -23.18 25.67 -5.82
N LEU A 106 -23.38 24.42 -5.38
CA LEU A 106 -24.12 23.39 -6.08
C LEU A 106 -25.36 22.99 -5.27
N THR A 107 -26.49 22.84 -5.94
CA THR A 107 -27.70 22.26 -5.37
C THR A 107 -27.49 20.79 -5.04
N ASP A 108 -28.29 20.25 -4.11
CA ASP A 108 -28.27 18.82 -3.78
C ASP A 108 -28.54 17.93 -5.01
N ARG A 109 -29.28 18.44 -6.00
CA ARG A 109 -29.51 17.73 -7.25
C ARG A 109 -28.24 17.66 -8.09
N GLU A 110 -27.55 18.79 -8.28
CA GLU A 110 -26.30 18.85 -9.03
C GLU A 110 -25.22 18.00 -8.37
N LEU A 111 -25.11 18.04 -7.04
CA LEU A 111 -24.17 17.17 -6.31
C LEU A 111 -24.47 15.68 -6.51
N ARG A 112 -25.75 15.29 -6.55
CA ARG A 112 -26.14 13.89 -6.81
C ARG A 112 -25.83 13.46 -8.24
N GLU A 113 -26.02 14.34 -9.21
CA GLU A 113 -25.67 14.11 -10.61
C GLU A 113 -24.15 13.95 -10.76
N ILE A 114 -23.36 14.80 -10.10
CA ILE A 114 -21.90 14.75 -10.14
C ILE A 114 -21.34 13.51 -9.42
N LEU A 115 -21.78 13.25 -8.18
CA LEU A 115 -21.24 12.17 -7.34
C LEU A 115 -21.85 10.79 -7.66
N CYS A 116 -22.93 10.74 -8.43
CA CYS A 116 -23.71 9.53 -8.69
C CYS A 116 -24.14 8.82 -7.38
N SER A 117 -24.38 9.58 -6.32
CA SER A 117 -24.59 9.08 -4.96
C SER A 117 -25.54 9.97 -4.17
N ARG A 118 -26.20 9.40 -3.15
CA ARG A 118 -27.01 10.15 -2.17
C ARG A 118 -26.20 10.56 -0.94
N VAL A 119 -24.92 10.23 -0.89
CA VAL A 119 -24.03 10.60 0.22
C VAL A 119 -23.81 12.10 0.21
N THR A 120 -24.06 12.74 1.35
CA THR A 120 -23.76 14.15 1.56
C THR A 120 -22.28 14.30 1.92
N ILE A 121 -21.56 15.14 1.20
CA ILE A 121 -20.18 15.53 1.54
C ILE A 121 -20.17 16.79 2.42
N PRO A 122 -19.15 16.99 3.26
CA PRO A 122 -19.02 18.23 4.01
C PRO A 122 -18.98 19.44 3.07
N ARG A 123 -19.74 20.48 3.42
CA ARG A 123 -19.94 21.67 2.59
C ARG A 123 -18.66 22.48 2.36
N ASN A 124 -17.74 22.45 3.32
CA ASN A 124 -16.43 23.06 3.24
C ASN A 124 -15.40 22.29 2.40
N TRP A 125 -15.80 21.18 1.76
CA TRP A 125 -14.93 20.46 0.83
C TRP A 125 -14.83 21.17 -0.51
N ARG A 126 -14.08 20.60 -1.44
CA ARG A 126 -13.89 21.14 -2.79
C ARG A 126 -14.03 20.01 -3.80
N ILE A 127 -14.75 20.26 -4.88
CA ILE A 127 -15.02 19.28 -5.93
C ILE A 127 -14.88 19.93 -7.30
N ASP A 128 -14.32 19.22 -8.27
CA ASP A 128 -14.29 19.68 -9.65
C ASP A 128 -15.58 19.29 -10.39
N LEU A 129 -15.76 19.84 -11.60
CA LEU A 129 -16.91 19.51 -12.46
C LEU A 129 -16.94 18.04 -12.90
N ASN A 130 -15.81 17.34 -12.78
CA ASN A 130 -15.71 15.92 -13.08
C ASN A 130 -16.06 15.05 -11.88
N GLY A 131 -16.46 15.60 -10.73
CA GLY A 131 -16.81 14.84 -9.53
C GLY A 131 -15.61 14.37 -8.72
N MET A 132 -14.41 14.87 -9.02
CA MET A 132 -13.21 14.62 -8.23
C MET A 132 -13.18 15.54 -7.02
N ILE A 133 -13.20 14.95 -5.83
CA ILE A 133 -13.00 15.67 -4.58
C ILE A 133 -11.52 16.03 -4.47
N ASP A 134 -11.22 17.28 -4.12
CA ASP A 134 -9.85 17.73 -3.85
C ASP A 134 -9.23 16.85 -2.76
N PRO A 135 -8.14 16.11 -3.04
CA PRO A 135 -7.49 15.23 -2.06
C PRO A 135 -7.17 15.92 -0.74
N ARG A 136 -6.84 17.22 -0.76
CA ARG A 136 -6.56 18.01 0.45
C ARG A 136 -7.72 18.06 1.44
N CYS A 137 -8.95 17.78 1.02
CA CYS A 137 -10.12 17.74 1.89
C CYS A 137 -10.17 16.49 2.78
N PHE A 138 -9.54 15.39 2.38
CA PHE A 138 -9.58 14.12 3.10
C PHE A 138 -8.19 13.53 3.42
N THR A 139 -7.11 14.11 2.89
CA THR A 139 -5.73 13.76 3.25
C THR A 139 -5.19 14.69 4.33
N ASN A 140 -4.68 14.13 5.42
CA ASN A 140 -4.01 14.91 6.47
C ASN A 140 -2.53 15.13 6.13
N VAL A 141 -2.28 16.10 5.25
CA VAL A 141 -0.93 16.44 4.76
C VAL A 141 -0.03 16.92 5.90
N GLN A 142 -0.56 17.71 6.85
CA GLN A 142 0.22 18.21 7.97
C GLN A 142 0.73 17.08 8.88
N LYS A 143 -0.11 16.06 9.12
CA LYS A 143 0.30 14.86 9.86
C LYS A 143 1.36 14.09 9.07
N ALA A 144 1.16 13.91 7.77
CA ALA A 144 2.14 13.28 6.89
C ALA A 144 3.51 14.00 6.94
N GLU A 145 3.53 15.32 6.79
CA GLU A 145 4.74 16.14 6.89
C GLU A 145 5.39 16.05 8.29
N SER A 146 4.59 16.01 9.36
CA SER A 146 5.10 15.88 10.74
C SER A 146 5.85 14.56 10.98
N ILE A 147 5.46 13.48 10.29
CA ILE A 147 6.15 12.19 10.34
C ILE A 147 7.55 12.32 9.72
N PHE A 148 7.63 12.99 8.56
CA PHE A 148 8.91 13.24 7.89
C PHE A 148 9.74 14.34 8.55
N LYS A 149 9.15 15.24 9.34
CA LYS A 149 9.78 16.36 10.08
C LYS A 149 10.42 17.45 9.21
N SER A 150 10.97 17.12 8.04
CA SER A 150 11.58 18.07 7.12
C SER A 150 11.49 17.63 5.66
N PRO A 151 11.51 18.59 4.70
CA PRO A 151 11.57 18.27 3.27
C PRO A 151 12.80 17.42 2.91
N ASN A 152 13.95 17.69 3.53
CA ASN A 152 15.18 16.93 3.28
C ASN A 152 15.03 15.45 3.66
N ARG A 153 14.39 15.15 4.80
CA ARG A 153 14.14 13.77 5.23
C ARG A 153 13.13 13.09 4.31
N TYR A 154 12.09 13.80 3.86
CA TYR A 154 11.16 13.29 2.86
C TYR A 154 11.85 12.95 1.53
N LEU A 155 12.68 13.84 1.00
CA LEU A 155 13.46 13.60 -0.23
C LEU A 155 14.43 12.42 -0.08
N TYR A 156 15.04 12.23 1.10
CA TYR A 156 15.85 11.05 1.40
C TYR A 156 15.03 9.75 1.21
N PHE A 157 13.85 9.64 1.82
CA PHE A 157 13.01 8.44 1.65
C PHE A 157 12.47 8.30 0.22
N LEU A 158 12.17 9.41 -0.45
CA LEU A 158 11.73 9.42 -1.85
C LEU A 158 12.83 8.96 -2.82
N SER A 159 14.11 9.10 -2.45
CA SER A 159 15.25 8.66 -3.28
C SER A 159 15.84 7.31 -2.85
N LYS A 160 15.62 6.90 -1.59
CA LYS A 160 16.09 5.62 -1.03
C LYS A 160 15.40 4.46 -1.75
N LYS A 161 16.15 3.57 -2.40
CA LYS A 161 15.59 2.33 -2.98
C LYS A 161 14.98 1.46 -1.87
N VAL A 162 13.65 1.36 -1.80
CA VAL A 162 12.92 0.51 -0.85
C VAL A 162 11.89 -0.38 -1.54
N GLU A 163 11.80 -0.31 -2.87
CA GLU A 163 10.82 -1.01 -3.69
C GLU A 163 10.86 -2.51 -3.43
N GLY A 164 12.04 -3.13 -3.51
CA GLY A 164 12.17 -4.57 -3.24
C GLY A 164 11.76 -4.97 -1.82
N SER A 165 12.05 -4.16 -0.81
CA SER A 165 11.64 -4.47 0.57
C SER A 165 10.13 -4.27 0.80
N VAL A 166 9.53 -3.26 0.19
CA VAL A 166 8.10 -2.94 0.32
C VAL A 166 7.26 -3.93 -0.47
N GLU A 167 7.66 -4.26 -1.70
CA GLU A 167 7.01 -5.30 -2.53
C GLU A 167 7.03 -6.67 -1.84
N VAL A 168 8.15 -7.03 -1.20
CA VAL A 168 8.20 -8.23 -0.36
C VAL A 168 7.13 -8.13 0.73
N ARG A 169 7.06 -7.04 1.51
CA ARG A 169 6.05 -6.84 2.57
C ARG A 169 4.61 -6.91 2.05
N HIS A 170 4.32 -6.31 0.89
CA HIS A 170 3.01 -6.38 0.24
C HIS A 170 2.68 -7.82 -0.16
N SER A 171 3.63 -8.53 -0.79
CA SER A 171 3.47 -9.96 -1.08
C SER A 171 3.21 -10.77 0.19
N GLN A 172 3.78 -10.36 1.35
CA GLN A 172 3.51 -11.00 2.64
C GLN A 172 2.13 -10.69 3.21
N GLY A 173 1.65 -9.46 3.07
CA GLY A 173 0.30 -9.07 3.48
C GLY A 173 -0.80 -9.73 2.65
N THR A 174 -0.46 -10.19 1.44
CA THR A 174 -1.35 -10.90 0.51
C THR A 174 -1.40 -12.41 0.82
N LYS A 175 -0.65 -12.92 1.81
CA LYS A 175 -0.50 -14.36 2.01
C LYS A 175 -1.78 -15.04 2.51
N SER A 176 -2.49 -15.63 1.56
CA SER A 176 -2.78 -17.07 1.64
C SER A 176 -1.54 -17.78 2.20
N LEU A 177 -1.69 -18.52 3.30
CA LEU A 177 -0.65 -19.41 3.82
C LEU A 177 -0.15 -20.27 2.64
N ILE A 178 1.10 -20.05 2.20
CA ILE A 178 1.71 -20.91 1.19
C ILE A 178 1.68 -22.33 1.75
N PRO A 179 0.99 -23.28 1.10
CA PRO A 179 0.85 -24.63 1.62
C PRO A 179 2.22 -25.29 1.82
N ASP A 180 2.34 -26.18 2.81
CA ASP A 180 3.61 -26.85 3.14
C ASP A 180 4.24 -27.54 1.91
N LYS A 181 3.44 -28.00 0.95
CA LYS A 181 3.92 -28.61 -0.30
C LYS A 181 4.71 -27.63 -1.17
N GLU A 182 4.21 -26.41 -1.33
CA GLU A 182 4.88 -25.36 -2.12
C GLU A 182 6.07 -24.80 -1.36
N MET A 183 5.92 -24.60 -0.05
CA MET A 183 7.03 -24.16 0.81
C MET A 183 8.20 -25.13 0.80
N ARG A 184 7.98 -26.45 0.68
CA ARG A 184 9.08 -27.42 0.56
C ARG A 184 9.92 -27.20 -0.68
N ARG A 185 9.30 -26.88 -1.82
CA ARG A 185 10.01 -26.58 -3.08
C ARG A 185 10.83 -25.30 -2.96
N ILE A 186 10.26 -24.28 -2.33
CA ILE A 186 10.94 -23.02 -2.04
C ILE A 186 12.17 -23.26 -1.14
N VAL A 187 12.01 -24.07 -0.09
CA VAL A 187 13.13 -24.43 0.81
C VAL A 187 14.24 -25.17 0.07
N GLU A 188 13.90 -26.10 -0.83
CA GLU A 188 14.88 -26.83 -1.64
C GLU A 188 15.63 -25.88 -2.59
N HIS A 189 14.92 -24.99 -3.27
CA HIS A 189 15.54 -23.98 -4.12
C HIS A 189 16.47 -23.05 -3.33
N LEU A 190 16.02 -22.51 -2.19
CA LEU A 190 16.82 -21.61 -1.36
C LEU A 190 18.04 -22.31 -0.75
N ALA A 191 17.95 -23.61 -0.45
CA ALA A 191 19.08 -24.39 0.04
C ALA A 191 20.19 -24.51 -1.02
N VAL A 192 19.81 -24.72 -2.28
CA VAL A 192 20.74 -24.71 -3.41
C VAL A 192 21.30 -23.32 -3.65
N GLU A 193 20.46 -22.30 -3.68
CA GLU A 193 20.86 -20.93 -3.99
C GLU A 193 21.80 -20.33 -2.94
N MET A 194 21.50 -20.53 -1.65
CA MET A 194 22.26 -19.90 -0.55
C MET A 194 23.48 -20.72 -0.12
N PHE A 195 23.43 -22.04 -0.28
CA PHE A 195 24.43 -22.93 0.30
C PHE A 195 25.00 -23.95 -0.69
N GLY A 196 24.49 -24.03 -1.93
CA GLY A 196 24.92 -25.01 -2.93
C GLY A 196 24.50 -26.44 -2.61
N ILE A 197 23.49 -26.63 -1.75
CA ILE A 197 23.10 -27.96 -1.24
C ILE A 197 21.77 -28.39 -1.86
N GLU A 198 21.80 -29.45 -2.67
CA GLU A 198 20.62 -30.01 -3.34
C GLU A 198 19.67 -30.74 -2.37
N ASN A 199 20.19 -31.25 -1.25
CA ASN A 199 19.38 -31.93 -0.25
C ASN A 199 19.37 -31.15 1.08
N LYS A 200 18.22 -30.54 1.38
CA LYS A 200 18.00 -29.78 2.63
C LYS A 200 18.30 -30.55 3.92
N THR A 201 18.28 -31.89 3.91
CA THR A 201 18.64 -32.68 5.11
C THR A 201 20.12 -32.54 5.48
N LEU A 202 20.96 -32.15 4.53
CA LEU A 202 22.40 -31.93 4.72
C LEU A 202 22.73 -30.53 5.28
N LEU A 203 21.74 -29.64 5.41
CA LEU A 203 21.95 -28.33 6.03
C LEU A 203 22.32 -28.49 7.50
N ASP A 204 23.39 -27.81 7.92
CA ASP A 204 23.76 -27.69 9.32
C ASP A 204 22.80 -26.77 10.08
N VAL A 205 22.89 -26.77 11.41
CA VAL A 205 21.97 -25.99 12.27
C VAL A 205 22.07 -24.49 11.96
N LYS A 206 23.27 -23.97 11.67
CA LYS A 206 23.47 -22.55 11.34
C LYS A 206 22.78 -22.17 10.03
N SER A 207 22.94 -22.98 8.98
CA SER A 207 22.30 -22.75 7.69
C SER A 207 20.78 -22.85 7.79
N ARG A 208 20.26 -23.79 8.59
CA ARG A 208 18.81 -23.88 8.88
C ARG A 208 18.29 -22.65 9.60
N ILE A 209 19.03 -22.07 10.55
CA ILE A 209 18.61 -20.83 11.23
C ILE A 209 18.62 -19.64 10.26
N LEU A 210 19.62 -19.53 9.38
CA LEU A 210 19.66 -18.49 8.35
C LEU A 210 18.48 -18.64 7.37
N LEU A 211 18.20 -19.87 6.92
CA LEU A 211 17.05 -20.15 6.07
C LEU A 211 15.74 -19.83 6.81
N ALA A 212 15.61 -20.18 8.10
CA ALA A 212 14.44 -19.86 8.92
C ALA A 212 14.14 -18.36 8.96
N LYS A 213 15.18 -17.54 9.15
CA LYS A 213 15.07 -16.08 9.10
C LYS A 213 14.60 -15.60 7.73
N LYS A 214 15.13 -16.17 6.64
CA LYS A 214 14.69 -15.86 5.27
C LYS A 214 13.25 -16.29 5.01
N LEU A 215 12.84 -17.49 5.44
CA LEU A 215 11.46 -17.98 5.33
C LEU A 215 10.47 -17.11 6.11
N ARG A 216 10.87 -16.60 7.27
CA ARG A 216 10.05 -15.65 8.02
C ARG A 216 9.99 -14.29 7.34
N TYR A 217 11.15 -13.74 6.98
CA TYR A 217 11.27 -12.38 6.49
C TYR A 217 10.77 -12.21 5.06
N GLU A 218 10.88 -13.23 4.21
CA GLU A 218 10.48 -13.17 2.80
C GLU A 218 9.17 -13.95 2.55
N TYR A 219 8.95 -15.07 3.25
CA TYR A 219 7.83 -15.98 3.00
C TYR A 219 6.75 -15.97 4.10
N ALA A 220 6.89 -15.13 5.13
CA ALA A 220 5.96 -15.01 6.27
C ALA A 220 5.54 -16.37 6.89
N SER A 221 6.41 -17.38 6.76
CA SER A 221 6.13 -18.71 7.28
C SER A 221 5.96 -18.64 8.79
N THR A 222 4.97 -19.37 9.31
CA THR A 222 4.74 -19.41 10.75
C THR A 222 5.86 -20.17 11.46
N PRO A 223 6.17 -19.87 12.75
CA PRO A 223 7.18 -20.62 13.49
C PRO A 223 6.93 -22.14 13.49
N LYS A 224 5.66 -22.56 13.54
CA LYS A 224 5.27 -23.98 13.42
C LYS A 224 5.60 -24.56 12.05
N GLN A 225 5.33 -23.81 10.98
CA GLN A 225 5.63 -24.24 9.61
C GLN A 225 7.14 -24.32 9.38
N ILE A 226 7.91 -23.32 9.84
CA ILE A 226 9.37 -23.30 9.77
C ILE A 226 9.98 -24.48 10.55
N SER A 227 9.51 -24.70 11.78
CA SER A 227 9.93 -25.84 12.62
C SER A 227 9.74 -27.17 11.90
N ARG A 228 8.58 -27.40 11.25
CA ARG A 228 8.32 -28.63 10.47
C ARG A 228 9.19 -28.73 9.21
N LEU A 229 9.38 -27.64 8.49
CA LEU A 229 10.09 -27.64 7.20
C LEU A 229 11.61 -27.81 7.36
N LEU A 230 12.18 -27.22 8.41
CA LEU A 230 13.63 -27.23 8.66
C LEU A 230 14.04 -28.18 9.78
N GLN A 231 13.08 -28.88 10.38
CA GLN A 231 13.30 -29.81 11.50
C GLN A 231 14.07 -29.14 12.64
N LEU A 232 13.64 -27.92 13.00
CA LEU A 232 14.16 -27.16 14.12
C LEU A 232 13.18 -27.24 15.28
N GLU A 233 13.69 -27.30 16.51
CA GLU A 233 12.84 -27.19 17.69
C GLU A 233 12.09 -25.85 17.70
N ILE A 234 10.82 -25.90 18.04
CA ILE A 234 9.93 -24.73 17.95
C ILE A 234 10.40 -23.57 18.84
N ASP A 235 11.01 -23.88 19.98
CA ASP A 235 11.49 -22.87 20.92
C ASP A 235 12.76 -22.18 20.43
N ILE A 236 13.63 -22.92 19.72
CA ILE A 236 14.75 -22.34 18.97
C ILE A 236 14.21 -21.40 17.89
N VAL A 237 13.22 -21.84 17.09
CA VAL A 237 12.66 -21.00 16.03
C VAL A 237 12.06 -19.72 16.59
N LYS A 238 11.24 -19.79 17.65
CA LYS A 238 10.66 -18.59 18.30
C LYS A 238 11.71 -17.62 18.85
N GLY A 239 12.90 -18.11 19.22
CA GLY A 239 13.99 -17.27 19.71
C GLY A 239 14.65 -16.38 18.64
N PHE A 240 14.46 -16.68 17.35
CA PHE A 240 15.17 -16.01 16.25
C PHE A 240 14.25 -15.46 15.14
N VAL A 241 12.93 -15.59 15.28
CA VAL A 241 11.93 -15.47 14.19
C VAL A 241 10.65 -14.78 14.63
#